data_AF-A7RGB9-F1
#
_entry.id   AF-A7RGB9-F1
#
_cell.length_a   1.000
_cell.length_b   1.000
_cell.length_c   1.000
_cell.angle_alpha   90.00
_cell.angle_beta   90.00
_cell.angle_gamma   90.00
#
_symmetry.space_group_name_H-M   'P 1'
#
loop_
_entity.id
_entity.type
_entity.pdbx_description
1 polymer ?
#
loop_
_entity_poly.entity_id
_entity_poly.type
_entity_poly.pdbx_seq_one_letter_code
_entity_poly.pdbx_strand_id
1 'polypeptide(L)'
;DNLVTLKLMQVSPYVADLKPTVDAWIASLHTLEDILDIWADAQKKWLYLSNVFSEPKIHQQLSQYLDKLSLIDSRYKELMQIVLKDTKVLSVLSMKRGEKGWRELQGEPLRNLLLELIQSEVLRDYIHQTRLAFPRLFFMSDDALLSMLAWSRNPKDLVPFVRKSFPAIRSLKF
;
A
#
# COMPACT_ATOMS: atom_id res chain seq x y z
N ASP A 1 -7.67 10.72 16.56
CA ASP A 1 -8.59 11.52 17.40
C ASP A 1 -9.85 10.79 17.84
N ASN A 2 -10.72 10.32 16.94
CA ASN A 2 -11.98 9.63 17.34
C ASN A 2 -11.75 8.37 18.21
N LEU A 3 -10.72 7.57 17.93
CA LEU A 3 -10.32 6.43 18.78
C LEU A 3 -9.92 6.84 20.19
N VAL A 4 -9.22 7.98 20.34
CA VAL A 4 -8.79 8.49 21.64
C VAL A 4 -10.01 8.94 22.45
N THR A 5 -10.94 9.65 21.81
CA THR A 5 -12.20 10.09 22.44
C THR A 5 -13.04 8.90 22.91
N LEU A 6 -13.16 7.84 22.11
CA LEU A 6 -13.91 6.63 22.52
C LEU A 6 -13.22 5.87 23.65
N LYS A 7 -11.88 5.78 23.65
CA LYS A 7 -11.12 5.21 24.77
C LYS A 7 -11.32 6.01 26.06
N LEU A 8 -11.40 7.33 25.99
CA LEU A 8 -11.72 8.18 27.15
C LEU A 8 -13.15 7.96 27.65
N MET A 9 -14.13 7.77 26.75
CA MET A 9 -15.50 7.41 27.12
C MET A 9 -15.57 6.05 27.82
N GLN A 10 -14.77 5.07 27.40
CA GLN A 10 -14.71 3.72 28.00
C GLN A 10 -14.30 3.74 29.49
N VAL A 11 -13.47 4.72 29.88
CA VAL A 11 -12.97 4.91 31.26
C VAL A 11 -13.97 5.68 32.13
N SER A 12 -15.00 6.30 31.54
CA SER A 12 -16.01 7.07 32.26
C SER A 12 -16.91 6.16 33.12
N PRO A 13 -17.18 6.53 34.38
CA PRO A 13 -18.05 5.75 35.27
C PRO A 13 -19.53 5.72 34.81
N TYR A 14 -19.92 6.58 33.86
CA TYR A 14 -21.29 6.69 33.36
C TYR A 14 -21.54 5.90 32.06
N VAL A 15 -20.57 5.10 31.60
CA VAL A 15 -20.67 4.41 30.29
C VAL A 15 -21.37 3.05 30.35
N ALA A 16 -21.84 2.60 31.51
CA ALA A 16 -22.33 1.23 31.74
C ALA A 16 -23.30 0.71 30.65
N ASP A 17 -24.31 1.50 30.26
CA ASP A 17 -25.30 1.11 29.24
C ASP A 17 -24.79 1.24 27.79
N LEU A 18 -23.78 2.09 27.56
CA LEU A 18 -23.20 2.37 26.24
C LEU A 18 -21.93 1.57 25.95
N LYS A 19 -21.35 0.92 26.96
CA LYS A 19 -20.12 0.14 26.88
C LYS A 19 -20.08 -0.85 25.72
N PRO A 20 -21.10 -1.71 25.48
CA PRO A 20 -21.06 -2.63 24.35
C PRO A 20 -21.00 -1.91 22.99
N THR A 21 -21.67 -0.76 22.87
CA THR A 21 -21.66 0.07 21.66
C THR A 21 -20.29 0.74 21.47
N VAL A 22 -19.70 1.28 22.54
CA VAL A 22 -18.37 1.91 22.52
C VAL A 22 -17.31 0.87 22.15
N ASP A 23 -17.34 -0.32 22.74
CA ASP A 23 -16.39 -1.40 22.46
C ASP A 23 -16.50 -1.87 20.99
N ALA A 24 -17.72 -2.01 20.46
CA ALA A 24 -17.95 -2.36 19.06
C ALA A 24 -17.39 -1.29 18.09
N TRP A 25 -17.54 -0.01 18.43
CA TRP A 25 -16.97 1.09 17.63
C TRP A 25 -15.45 1.12 17.71
N ILE A 26 -14.86 0.90 18.88
CA ILE A 26 -13.40 0.84 19.04
C ILE A 26 -12.83 -0.31 18.18
N ALA A 27 -13.43 -1.50 18.24
CA ALA A 27 -13.03 -2.63 17.41
C ALA A 27 -13.14 -2.30 15.91
N SER A 28 -14.28 -1.74 15.49
CA SER A 28 -14.52 -1.36 14.09
C SER A 28 -13.52 -0.32 13.59
N LEU A 29 -13.18 0.68 14.41
CA LEU A 29 -12.21 1.71 14.05
C LEU A 29 -10.77 1.19 14.02
N HIS A 30 -10.41 0.23 14.87
CA HIS A 30 -9.10 -0.42 14.80
C HIS A 30 -8.96 -1.27 13.53
N THR A 31 -9.99 -2.03 13.16
CA THR A 31 -10.01 -2.73 11.87
C THR A 31 -9.90 -1.75 10.70
N LEU A 32 -10.53 -0.57 10.82
CA LEU A 32 -10.47 0.44 9.77
C LEU A 32 -9.06 1.00 9.60
N GLU A 33 -8.42 1.34 10.72
CA GLU A 33 -7.05 1.84 10.77
C GLU A 33 -6.09 0.85 10.10
N ASP A 34 -6.15 -0.43 10.47
CA ASP A 34 -5.30 -1.47 9.88
C ASP A 34 -5.54 -1.62 8.36
N ILE A 35 -6.80 -1.67 7.92
CA ILE A 35 -7.12 -1.77 6.49
C ILE A 35 -6.61 -0.55 5.73
N LEU A 36 -6.79 0.67 6.26
CA LEU A 36 -6.36 1.89 5.59
C LEU A 36 -4.85 2.01 5.49
N ASP A 37 -4.11 1.59 6.52
CA ASP A 37 -2.65 1.58 6.50
C ASP A 37 -2.11 0.60 5.46
N ILE A 38 -2.63 -0.64 5.46
CA ILE A 38 -2.29 -1.65 4.47
C ILE A 38 -2.66 -1.16 3.07
N TRP A 39 -3.82 -0.54 2.90
CA TRP A 39 -4.24 -0.03 1.61
C TRP A 39 -3.33 1.11 1.12
N ALA A 40 -2.97 2.05 1.98
CA ALA A 40 -2.04 3.12 1.61
C ALA A 40 -0.70 2.57 1.11
N ASP A 41 -0.19 1.51 1.73
CA ASP A 41 1.04 0.85 1.30
C ASP A 41 0.87 0.04 0.01
N ALA A 42 -0.26 -0.66 -0.15
CA ALA A 42 -0.62 -1.34 -1.40
C ALA A 42 -0.72 -0.34 -2.56
N GLN A 43 -1.32 0.83 -2.33
CA GLN A 43 -1.45 1.90 -3.31
C GLN A 43 -0.08 2.44 -3.76
N LYS A 44 0.83 2.70 -2.80
CA LYS A 44 2.20 3.14 -3.11
C LYS A 44 2.90 2.10 -3.99
N LYS A 45 2.87 0.83 -3.58
CA LYS A 45 3.49 -0.28 -4.31
C LYS A 45 2.90 -0.48 -5.71
N TRP A 46 1.58 -0.40 -5.84
CA TRP A 46 0.91 -0.48 -7.14
C TRP A 46 1.29 0.69 -8.06
N LEU A 47 1.35 1.93 -7.53
CA LEU A 47 1.77 3.09 -8.30
C LEU A 47 3.22 2.94 -8.80
N TYR A 48 4.12 2.39 -7.97
CA TYR A 48 5.49 2.10 -8.36
C TYR A 48 5.55 1.09 -9.50
N LEU A 49 4.86 -0.04 -9.35
CA LEU A 49 4.76 -1.06 -10.40
C LEU A 49 4.21 -0.44 -11.69
N SER A 50 3.10 0.30 -11.62
CA SER A 50 2.48 0.97 -12.77
C SER A 50 3.45 1.93 -13.50
N ASN A 51 4.24 2.70 -12.75
CA ASN A 51 5.26 3.58 -13.33
C ASN A 51 6.40 2.80 -14.00
N VAL A 52 6.90 1.74 -13.36
CA VAL A 52 7.94 0.86 -13.90
C VAL A 52 7.45 0.16 -15.18
N PHE A 53 6.20 -0.32 -15.20
CA PHE A 53 5.53 -0.85 -16.39
C PHE A 53 5.06 0.22 -17.36
N SER A 54 5.38 1.49 -17.17
CA SER A 54 5.18 2.44 -18.26
C SER A 54 6.41 2.50 -19.18
N GLU A 55 7.55 1.91 -18.77
CA GLU A 55 8.79 1.95 -19.54
C GLU A 55 8.96 0.74 -20.47
N PRO A 56 8.97 0.93 -21.81
CA PRO A 56 8.99 -0.18 -22.78
C PRO A 56 10.22 -1.10 -22.67
N LYS A 57 11.35 -0.56 -22.21
CA LYS A 57 12.58 -1.33 -22.02
C LYS A 57 12.46 -2.35 -20.89
N ILE A 58 11.72 -1.98 -19.84
CA ILE A 58 11.51 -2.84 -18.67
C ILE A 58 10.53 -3.98 -19.00
N HIS A 59 9.58 -3.76 -19.92
CA HIS A 59 8.64 -4.80 -20.37
C HIS A 59 9.34 -6.02 -20.94
N GLN A 60 10.42 -5.81 -21.70
CA GLN A 60 11.19 -6.91 -22.28
C GLN A 60 11.90 -7.73 -21.19
N GLN A 61 12.44 -7.05 -20.17
CA GLN A 61 13.14 -7.68 -19.05
C GLN A 61 12.21 -8.44 -18.10
N LEU A 62 10.96 -7.99 -17.96
CA LEU A 62 9.96 -8.57 -17.04
C LEU A 62 8.86 -9.37 -17.76
N SER A 63 9.10 -9.76 -19.02
CA SER A 63 8.14 -10.49 -19.86
C SER A 63 7.47 -11.69 -19.15
N GLN A 64 8.24 -12.47 -18.39
CA GLN A 64 7.73 -13.63 -17.62
C GLN A 64 6.75 -13.26 -16.48
N TYR A 65 6.73 -12.00 -16.05
CA TYR A 65 5.87 -11.52 -14.98
C TYR A 65 4.72 -10.65 -15.47
N LEU A 66 4.70 -10.25 -16.75
CA LEU A 66 3.70 -9.33 -17.32
C LEU A 66 2.27 -9.82 -17.08
N ASP A 67 2.01 -11.11 -17.25
CA ASP A 67 0.69 -11.69 -17.02
C ASP A 67 0.25 -11.52 -15.55
N LYS A 68 1.14 -11.88 -14.59
CA LYS A 68 0.87 -11.73 -13.16
C LYS A 68 0.64 -10.27 -12.76
N LEU A 69 1.38 -9.35 -13.37
CA LEU A 69 1.28 -7.92 -13.11
C LEU A 69 0.03 -7.30 -13.72
N SER A 70 -0.37 -7.73 -14.91
CA SER A 70 -1.62 -7.32 -15.53
C SER A 70 -2.83 -7.76 -14.70
N LEU A 71 -2.76 -8.95 -14.10
CA LEU A 71 -3.78 -9.45 -13.18
C LEU A 71 -3.85 -8.58 -11.91
N ILE A 72 -2.69 -8.26 -11.31
CA ILE A 72 -2.57 -7.35 -10.16
C ILE A 72 -3.15 -5.97 -10.49
N ASP A 73 -2.80 -5.42 -11.66
CA ASP A 73 -3.27 -4.11 -12.12
C ASP A 73 -4.80 -4.09 -12.32
N SER A 74 -5.34 -5.12 -12.96
CA SER A 74 -6.78 -5.29 -13.17
C SER A 74 -7.53 -5.37 -11.85
N ARG A 75 -7.07 -6.22 -10.92
CA ARG A 75 -7.69 -6.38 -9.59
C ARG A 75 -7.67 -5.09 -8.79
N TYR A 76 -6.55 -4.36 -8.80
CA TYR A 76 -6.47 -3.08 -8.08
C TYR A 76 -7.39 -2.02 -8.69
N LYS A 77 -7.47 -1.95 -10.03
CA LYS A 77 -8.39 -1.03 -10.73
C LYS A 77 -9.85 -1.35 -10.48
N GLU A 78 -10.23 -2.62 -10.46
CA GLU A 78 -11.58 -3.07 -10.12
C GLU A 78 -11.97 -2.63 -8.70
N LEU A 79 -11.06 -2.84 -7.73
CA LEU A 79 -11.23 -2.38 -6.36
C LEU A 79 -11.39 -0.85 -6.30
N MET A 80 -10.57 -0.08 -7.01
CA MET A 80 -10.72 1.39 -7.10
C MET A 80 -12.07 1.81 -7.70
N GLN A 81 -12.56 1.13 -8.74
CA GLN A 81 -13.85 1.44 -9.35
C GLN A 81 -15.02 1.21 -8.37
N ILE A 82 -14.94 0.15 -7.56
CA ILE A 82 -15.96 -0.17 -6.56
C ILE A 82 -15.97 0.87 -5.45
N VAL A 83 -14.80 1.30 -5.02
CA VAL A 83 -14.63 2.33 -3.98
C VAL A 83 -15.08 3.71 -4.48
N LEU A 84 -14.90 4.01 -5.76
CA LEU A 84 -15.46 5.22 -6.36
C LEU A 84 -17.00 5.21 -6.43
N LYS A 85 -17.63 4.02 -6.50
CA LYS A 85 -19.09 3.89 -6.46
C LYS A 85 -19.67 4.08 -5.06
N ASP A 86 -18.93 3.72 -4.01
CA ASP A 86 -19.30 4.02 -2.62
C ASP A 86 -18.12 4.62 -1.84
N THR A 87 -18.12 5.94 -1.73
CA THR A 87 -17.06 6.71 -1.08
C THR A 87 -17.12 6.67 0.45
N LYS A 88 -18.10 5.94 1.03
CA LYS A 88 -18.24 5.83 2.48
C LYS A 88 -17.20 4.87 3.05
N VAL A 89 -16.28 5.41 3.86
CA VAL A 89 -15.23 4.65 4.54
C VAL A 89 -15.79 3.50 5.40
N LEU A 90 -16.96 3.69 6.02
CA LEU A 90 -17.62 2.64 6.82
C LEU A 90 -18.12 1.45 5.99
N SER A 91 -18.30 1.61 4.68
CA SER A 91 -18.68 0.51 3.78
C SER A 91 -17.57 -0.52 3.64
N VAL A 92 -16.32 -0.16 3.98
CA VAL A 92 -15.16 -1.07 3.98
C VAL A 92 -15.20 -2.06 5.17
N LEU A 93 -15.86 -1.70 6.28
CA LEU A 93 -15.86 -2.46 7.54
C LEU A 93 -16.87 -3.61 7.60
N SER A 94 -17.57 -3.89 6.50
CA SER A 94 -18.63 -4.91 6.45
C SER A 94 -19.86 -4.55 7.31
N MET A 95 -20.37 -3.33 7.16
CA MET A 95 -21.60 -2.87 7.82
C MET A 95 -22.73 -2.59 6.81
N LYS A 96 -23.00 -3.58 5.94
CA LYS A 96 -24.32 -3.89 5.34
C LYS A 96 -24.11 -4.92 4.23
N ARG A 97 -25.08 -5.84 4.09
CA ARG A 97 -25.21 -6.78 2.95
C ARG A 97 -25.21 -5.98 1.64
N GLY A 98 -24.03 -5.75 1.07
CA GLY A 98 -23.87 -5.36 -0.33
C GLY A 98 -23.99 -6.60 -1.22
N GLU A 99 -24.32 -6.37 -2.49
CA GLU A 99 -24.39 -7.36 -3.57
C GLU A 99 -23.16 -8.28 -3.57
N LYS A 100 -23.28 -9.49 -4.14
CA LYS A 100 -22.31 -10.60 -4.00
C LYS A 100 -20.82 -10.23 -4.20
N GLY A 101 -20.48 -9.17 -4.96
CA GLY A 101 -19.11 -8.68 -5.13
C GLY A 101 -18.53 -7.85 -3.98
N TRP A 102 -19.36 -7.28 -3.09
CA TRP A 102 -18.88 -6.43 -1.98
C TRP A 102 -18.22 -7.22 -0.86
N ARG A 103 -18.56 -8.51 -0.68
CA ARG A 103 -18.04 -9.31 0.44
C ARG A 103 -16.56 -9.62 0.31
N GLU A 104 -16.05 -9.79 -0.90
CA GLU A 104 -14.64 -10.08 -1.15
C GLU A 104 -13.75 -8.82 -1.04
N LEU A 105 -14.37 -7.64 -1.02
CA LEU A 105 -13.71 -6.33 -0.99
C LEU A 105 -14.05 -5.53 0.26
N GLN A 106 -14.44 -6.22 1.34
CA GLN A 106 -14.70 -5.65 2.65
C GLN A 106 -13.97 -6.42 3.74
N GLY A 107 -13.61 -5.75 4.83
CA GLY A 107 -13.03 -6.37 6.02
C GLY A 107 -11.78 -7.21 5.72
N GLU A 108 -11.74 -8.43 6.29
CA GLU A 108 -10.62 -9.37 6.15
C GLU A 108 -10.31 -9.80 4.69
N PRO A 109 -11.30 -10.12 3.84
CA PRO A 109 -11.05 -10.38 2.42
C PRO A 109 -10.30 -9.26 1.69
N LEU A 110 -10.70 -8.01 1.91
CA LEU A 110 -10.00 -6.84 1.35
C LEU A 110 -8.57 -6.75 1.87
N ARG A 111 -8.41 -6.90 3.19
CA ARG A 111 -7.10 -6.89 3.85
C ARG A 111 -6.16 -7.91 3.23
N ASN A 112 -6.62 -9.14 3.02
CA ASN A 112 -5.83 -10.21 2.43
C ASN A 112 -5.47 -9.92 0.96
N LEU A 113 -6.42 -9.42 0.17
CA LEU A 113 -6.16 -9.01 -1.21
C LEU A 113 -5.08 -7.92 -1.29
N LEU A 114 -5.15 -6.91 -0.41
CA LEU A 114 -4.14 -5.85 -0.33
C LEU A 114 -2.78 -6.38 0.13
N LEU A 115 -2.75 -7.34 1.07
CA LEU A 115 -1.51 -7.99 1.50
C LEU A 115 -0.88 -8.82 0.39
N GLU A 116 -1.67 -9.55 -0.40
CA GLU A 116 -1.18 -10.28 -1.58
C GLU A 116 -0.50 -9.33 -2.58
N LEU A 117 -1.10 -8.15 -2.81
CA LEU A 117 -0.50 -7.11 -3.66
C LEU A 117 0.85 -6.62 -3.11
N ILE A 118 0.93 -6.38 -1.80
CA ILE A 118 2.15 -5.90 -1.11
C ILE A 118 3.26 -6.95 -1.10
N GLN A 119 2.90 -8.23 -0.96
CA GLN A 119 3.81 -9.37 -0.79
C GLN A 119 4.13 -10.10 -2.11
N SER A 120 3.60 -9.59 -3.23
CA SER A 120 3.81 -10.17 -4.57
C SER A 120 5.27 -10.53 -4.81
N GLU A 121 5.50 -11.80 -5.15
CA GLU A 121 6.83 -12.33 -5.52
C GLU A 121 7.47 -11.52 -6.64
N VAL A 122 6.65 -10.99 -7.55
CA VAL A 122 7.12 -10.17 -8.68
C VAL A 122 7.85 -8.92 -8.20
N LEU A 123 7.32 -8.25 -7.17
CA LEU A 123 7.95 -7.06 -6.60
C LEU A 123 9.29 -7.42 -5.93
N ARG A 124 9.32 -8.53 -5.20
CA ARG A 124 10.54 -9.02 -4.52
C ARG A 124 11.63 -9.40 -5.52
N ASP A 125 11.27 -10.17 -6.55
CA ASP A 125 12.20 -10.58 -7.60
C ASP A 125 12.74 -9.37 -8.37
N TYR A 126 11.86 -8.43 -8.72
CA TYR A 126 12.27 -7.19 -9.42
C TYR A 126 13.26 -6.36 -8.60
N ILE A 127 12.99 -6.16 -7.31
CA ILE A 127 13.90 -5.47 -6.38
C ILE A 127 15.24 -6.20 -6.32
N HIS A 128 15.21 -7.52 -6.19
CA HIS A 128 16.42 -8.33 -6.10
C HIS A 128 17.27 -8.23 -7.36
N GLN A 129 16.68 -8.38 -8.55
CA GLN A 129 17.37 -8.23 -9.83
C GLN A 129 17.97 -6.83 -10.00
N THR A 130 17.23 -5.79 -9.59
CA THR A 130 17.74 -4.41 -9.62
C THR A 130 18.96 -4.24 -8.71
N ARG A 131 18.96 -4.85 -7.52
CA ARG A 131 20.11 -4.85 -6.60
C ARG A 131 21.30 -5.64 -7.14
N LEU A 132 21.08 -6.75 -7.82
CA LEU A 132 22.17 -7.50 -8.47
C LEU A 132 22.84 -6.68 -9.58
N ALA A 133 22.05 -5.94 -10.36
CA ALA A 133 22.56 -5.06 -11.41
C ALA A 133 23.38 -3.87 -10.85
N PHE A 134 23.01 -3.35 -9.67
CA PHE A 134 23.76 -2.29 -9.00
C PHE A 134 23.87 -2.56 -7.48
N PRO A 135 24.95 -3.24 -7.02
CA PRO A 135 25.06 -3.71 -5.63
C PRO A 135 25.04 -2.62 -4.55
N ARG A 136 25.25 -1.35 -4.89
CA ARG A 136 25.10 -0.25 -3.90
C ARG A 136 23.66 -0.08 -3.42
N LEU A 137 22.67 -0.57 -4.17
CA LEU A 137 21.26 -0.52 -3.78
C LEU A 137 20.91 -1.47 -2.62
N PHE A 138 21.82 -2.39 -2.23
CA PHE A 138 21.67 -3.19 -1.00
C PHE A 138 21.71 -2.33 0.27
N PHE A 139 22.32 -1.14 0.23
CA PHE A 139 22.33 -0.20 1.36
C PHE A 139 20.99 0.54 1.57
N MET A 140 20.04 0.38 0.65
CA MET A 140 18.72 1.01 0.73
C MET A 140 17.66 -0.01 1.11
N SER A 141 16.67 0.41 1.90
CA SER A 141 15.45 -0.36 2.13
C SER A 141 14.65 -0.53 0.83
N ASP A 142 13.79 -1.55 0.79
CA ASP A 142 12.92 -1.83 -0.36
C ASP A 142 12.06 -0.60 -0.71
N ASP A 143 11.45 0.06 0.27
CA ASP A 143 10.64 1.26 0.04
C ASP A 143 11.45 2.44 -0.50
N ALA A 144 12.69 2.62 -0.03
CA ALA A 144 13.58 3.66 -0.53
C ALA A 144 14.01 3.37 -1.97
N LEU A 145 14.29 2.11 -2.29
CA LEU A 145 14.62 1.70 -3.64
C LEU A 145 13.44 1.86 -4.60
N LEU A 146 12.25 1.39 -4.22
CA LEU A 146 11.03 1.56 -5.01
C LEU A 146 10.70 3.04 -5.24
N SER A 147 10.85 3.87 -4.20
CA SER A 147 10.71 5.33 -4.33
C SER A 147 11.73 5.91 -5.29
N MET A 148 13.00 5.49 -5.25
CA MET A 148 14.02 5.99 -6.18
C MET A 148 13.67 5.66 -7.64
N LEU A 149 13.21 4.43 -7.90
CA LEU A 149 12.88 3.95 -9.25
C LEU A 149 11.66 4.67 -9.83
N ALA A 150 10.68 5.02 -9.01
CA ALA A 150 9.45 5.64 -9.46
C ALA A 150 9.56 7.14 -9.77
N TRP A 151 10.55 7.84 -9.21
CA TRP A 151 10.71 9.30 -9.31
C TRP A 151 11.70 9.73 -10.40
N SER A 152 12.17 8.81 -11.25
CA SER A 152 13.40 8.91 -12.05
C SER A 152 13.44 9.97 -13.17
N ARG A 153 12.56 10.97 -13.19
CA ARG A 153 12.52 12.01 -14.24
C ARG A 153 13.39 13.24 -13.95
N ASN A 154 13.66 13.58 -12.69
CA ASN A 154 14.47 14.73 -12.31
C ASN A 154 15.69 14.31 -11.48
N PRO A 155 16.92 14.56 -11.97
CA PRO A 155 18.14 14.07 -11.32
C PRO A 155 18.39 14.70 -9.93
N LYS A 156 17.80 15.88 -9.63
CA LYS A 156 17.88 16.49 -8.28
C LYS A 156 17.16 15.66 -7.22
N ASP A 157 16.08 14.98 -7.60
CA ASP A 157 15.26 14.18 -6.68
C ASP A 157 15.97 12.86 -6.30
N LEU A 158 17.05 12.50 -7.02
CA LEU A 158 17.89 11.34 -6.72
C LEU A 158 18.92 11.60 -5.60
N VAL A 159 19.23 12.85 -5.29
CA VAL A 159 20.27 13.22 -4.30
C VAL A 159 20.09 12.55 -2.93
N PRO A 160 18.86 12.48 -2.35
CA PRO A 160 18.65 11.77 -1.09
C PRO A 160 18.97 10.28 -1.15
N PHE A 161 18.69 9.62 -2.28
CA PHE A 161 18.95 8.18 -2.47
C PHE A 161 20.43 7.90 -2.71
N VAL A 162 21.12 8.81 -3.41
CA VAL A 162 22.57 8.75 -3.61
C VAL A 162 23.30 8.89 -2.28
N ARG A 163 22.90 9.82 -1.41
CA ARG A 163 23.47 9.94 -0.05
C ARG A 163 23.33 8.65 0.77
N LYS A 164 22.21 7.94 0.62
CA LYS A 164 21.98 6.64 1.30
C LYS A 164 22.86 5.52 0.73
N SER A 165 23.08 5.51 -0.58
CA SER A 165 23.90 4.50 -1.26
C SER A 165 25.41 4.77 -1.15
N PHE A 166 25.78 6.04 -0.92
CA PHE A 166 27.16 6.53 -0.86
C PHE A 166 27.37 7.43 0.36
N PRO A 167 27.84 6.87 1.48
CA PRO A 167 27.99 7.60 2.76
C PRO A 167 28.89 8.84 2.67
N ALA A 168 29.85 8.85 1.73
CA ALA A 168 30.82 9.93 1.56
C ALA A 168 30.36 11.05 0.61
N ILE A 169 29.21 10.90 -0.06
CA ILE A 169 28.72 11.89 -1.05
C ILE A 169 27.67 12.78 -0.39
N ARG A 170 27.94 14.08 -0.33
CA ARG A 170 27.00 15.07 0.23
C ARG A 170 26.18 15.81 -0.82
N SER A 171 26.69 16.04 -2.02
CA SER A 171 25.96 16.72 -3.09
C SER A 171 26.45 16.27 -4.45
N LEU A 172 25.61 16.44 -5.46
CA LEU A 172 25.92 16.23 -6.86
C LEU A 172 25.84 17.59 -7.58
N LYS A 173 26.74 17.82 -8.53
CA LYS A 173 26.61 18.90 -9.50
C LYS A 173 25.96 18.33 -10.77
N PHE A 174 25.03 19.09 -11.33
CA PHE A 174 24.27 18.76 -12.53
C PHE A 174 24.55 19.80 -13.61
#